data_AF-A0A7Y4ZIM8-F1
#
_entry.id   AF-A0A7Y4ZIM8-F1
#
_cell.length_a   1.000
_cell.length_b   1.000
_cell.length_c   1.000
_cell.angle_alpha   90.00
_cell.angle_beta   90.00
_cell.angle_gamma   90.00
#
_symmetry.space_group_name_H-M   'P 1'
#
loop_
_entity.id
_entity.type
_entity.pdbx_description
1 polymer ?
#
loop_
_entity_poly.entity_id
_entity_poly.type
_entity_poly.pdbx_seq_one_letter_code
_entity_poly.pdbx_strand_id
1 'polypeptide(L)'
;MFSIRAVAYRVSNPSNSHVATRRPRCDACIAAFCTLVEGFDATARDAWFACSVRRFDIGLESGAHGKALVLDLAPETLRRSLALGATVRVTLYSIANNG
;
A
#
# COMPACT_ATOMS: atom_id res chain seq x y z
N MET A 1 7.80 5.53 16.29
CA MET A 1 7.87 4.57 15.14
C MET A 1 6.54 4.66 14.41
N PHE A 2 6.48 5.27 13.22
CA PHE A 2 5.27 5.29 12.42
C PHE A 2 5.43 4.32 11.26
N SER A 3 4.63 3.25 11.26
CA SER A 3 4.56 2.28 10.16
C SER A 3 3.12 2.28 9.66
N ILE A 4 2.92 2.69 8.41
CA ILE A 4 1.61 2.63 7.77
C ILE A 4 1.59 1.34 6.96
N ARG A 5 0.82 0.38 7.45
CA ARG A 5 0.55 -0.86 6.73
C ARG A 5 -0.71 -0.67 5.90
N ALA A 6 -0.59 -0.75 4.58
CA ALA A 6 -1.74 -0.92 3.72
C ALA A 6 -1.91 -2.43 3.47
N VAL A 7 -2.85 -3.05 4.18
CA VAL A 7 -3.21 -4.46 3.94
C VAL A 7 -4.33 -4.48 2.90
N ALA A 8 -4.03 -4.99 1.70
CA ALA A 8 -5.04 -5.23 0.68
C ALA A 8 -5.67 -6.61 0.90
N TYR A 9 -6.87 -6.65 1.50
CA TYR A 9 -7.66 -7.89 1.57
C TYR A 9 -8.67 -7.96 0.42
N ARG A 10 -8.92 -9.18 -0.07
CA ARG A 10 -10.07 -9.46 -0.94
C ARG A 10 -11.22 -9.98 -0.08
N VAL A 11 -12.36 -9.31 -0.12
CA VAL A 11 -13.62 -9.86 0.41
C VAL A 11 -14.11 -10.93 -0.58
N SER A 12 -14.04 -12.20 -0.21
CA SER A 12 -14.77 -13.28 -0.86
C SER A 12 -16.24 -13.19 -0.44
N ASN A 13 -17.07 -12.46 -1.20
CA ASN A 13 -18.53 -12.54 -1.08
C ASN A 13 -19.05 -13.58 -2.08
N PRO A 14 -19.69 -14.70 -1.65
CA PRO A 14 -20.13 -15.75 -2.56
C PRO A 14 -21.48 -15.48 -3.26
N SER A 15 -22.11 -14.32 -3.06
CA SER A 15 -23.44 -14.06 -3.64
C SER A 15 -23.63 -12.62 -4.12
N ASN A 16 -23.01 -12.26 -5.25
CA ASN A 16 -23.64 -11.40 -6.27
C ASN A 16 -22.76 -11.29 -7.53
N SER A 17 -23.38 -11.48 -8.70
CA SER A 17 -22.76 -11.50 -10.04
C SER A 17 -22.38 -10.12 -10.60
N HIS A 18 -21.96 -9.18 -9.76
CA HIS A 18 -21.29 -7.98 -10.21
C HIS A 18 -19.80 -8.17 -10.00
N VAL A 19 -19.06 -8.44 -11.10
CA VAL A 19 -17.60 -8.37 -11.13
C VAL A 19 -17.20 -6.90 -10.93
N ALA A 20 -17.34 -6.41 -9.71
CA ALA A 20 -16.64 -5.23 -9.26
C ALA A 20 -15.20 -5.67 -9.03
N THR A 21 -14.38 -5.62 -10.07
CA THR A 21 -12.92 -5.61 -9.97
C THR A 21 -12.53 -4.39 -9.15
N ARG A 22 -12.62 -4.49 -7.82
CA ARG A 22 -12.14 -3.49 -6.89
C ARG A 22 -10.61 -3.52 -7.03
N ARG A 23 -10.09 -2.70 -7.94
CA ARG A 23 -8.65 -2.56 -8.20
C ARG A 23 -7.94 -2.34 -6.86
N PRO A 24 -6.78 -2.97 -6.63
CA PRO A 24 -6.03 -2.73 -5.39
C PRO A 24 -5.77 -1.22 -5.24
N ARG A 25 -6.31 -0.63 -4.17
CA ARG A 25 -6.33 0.83 -3.94
C ARG A 25 -4.99 1.39 -3.43
N CYS A 26 -3.90 0.62 -3.55
CA CYS A 26 -2.62 0.95 -2.91
C CYS A 26 -2.06 2.28 -3.41
N ASP A 27 -2.10 2.52 -4.72
CA ASP A 27 -1.67 3.78 -5.32
C ASP A 27 -2.45 4.97 -4.74
N ALA A 28 -3.79 4.92 -4.75
CA ALA A 28 -4.63 5.97 -4.21
C ALA A 28 -4.39 6.21 -2.71
N CYS A 29 -4.18 5.14 -1.93
CA CYS A 29 -3.85 5.25 -0.50
C CYS A 29 -2.50 5.92 -0.27
N ILE A 30 -1.47 5.53 -1.02
CA ILE A 30 -0.14 6.14 -0.92
C ILE A 30 -0.22 7.61 -1.36
N ALA A 31 -0.85 7.90 -2.48
CA ALA A 31 -1.02 9.27 -2.99
C ALA A 31 -1.76 10.17 -1.99
N ALA A 32 -2.82 9.68 -1.34
CA ALA A 32 -3.54 10.41 -0.31
C ALA A 32 -2.66 10.64 0.93
N PHE A 33 -1.85 9.66 1.33
CA PHE A 33 -0.93 9.83 2.44
C PHE A 33 0.18 10.84 2.12
N CYS A 34 0.71 10.82 0.90
CA CYS A 34 1.65 11.84 0.43
C CYS A 34 1.05 13.24 0.58
N THR A 35 -0.22 13.43 0.20
CA THR A 35 -0.90 14.73 0.31
C THR A 35 -0.98 15.19 1.77
N LEU A 36 -1.24 14.27 2.69
CA LEU A 36 -1.30 14.57 4.12
C LEU A 36 0.06 15.04 4.67
N VAL A 37 1.15 14.35 4.34
CA VAL A 37 2.49 14.72 4.81
C VAL A 37 2.99 16.02 4.16
N GLU A 38 2.68 16.23 2.89
CA GLU A 38 3.02 17.49 2.19
C GLU A 38 2.34 18.69 2.84
N GLY A 39 1.13 18.51 3.38
CA GLY A 39 0.38 19.53 4.11
C GLY A 39 0.82 19.77 5.56
N PHE A 40 1.82 19.05 6.07
CA PHE A 40 2.34 19.29 7.42
C PHE A 40 2.95 20.70 7.58
N ASP A 41 2.72 21.29 8.75
CA ASP A 41 3.47 22.46 9.21
C ASP A 41 4.94 22.10 9.49
N ALA A 42 5.76 23.10 9.82
CA ALA A 42 7.19 22.91 10.04
C ALA A 42 7.48 21.88 11.15
N THR A 43 6.77 21.96 12.27
CA THR A 43 6.97 21.07 13.43
C THR A 43 6.60 19.62 13.10
N ALA A 44 5.47 19.40 12.44
CA ALA A 44 5.04 18.07 12.02
C ALA A 44 5.94 17.49 10.91
N ARG A 45 6.47 18.35 10.03
CA ARG A 45 7.43 17.97 8.99
C ARG A 45 8.77 17.53 9.59
N ASP A 46 9.27 18.26 10.58
CA ASP A 46 10.50 17.88 11.30
C ASP A 46 10.32 16.53 12.01
N ALA A 47 9.16 16.30 12.64
CA ALA A 47 8.84 15.02 13.26
C ALA A 47 8.79 13.87 12.23
N TRP A 48 8.23 14.12 11.04
CA TRP A 48 8.26 13.16 9.93
C TRP A 48 9.69 12.84 9.48
N PHE A 49 10.53 13.86 9.28
CA PHE A 49 11.91 13.68 8.82
C PHE A 49 12.85 13.11 9.90
N ALA A 50 12.49 13.24 11.18
CA ALA A 50 13.18 12.58 12.29
C ALA A 50 12.83 11.08 12.44
N CYS A 51 11.81 10.57 11.73
CA CYS A 51 11.45 9.16 11.80
C CYS A 51 12.56 8.26 11.24
N SER A 52 12.93 7.22 12.00
CA SER A 52 13.91 6.20 11.58
C SER A 52 13.41 5.30 10.45
N VAL A 53 12.09 5.19 10.28
CA VAL A 53 11.45 4.42 9.22
C VAL A 53 10.30 5.23 8.64
N ARG A 54 10.34 5.43 7.33
CA ARG A 54 9.25 5.96 6.52
C ARG A 54 8.98 4.94 5.41
N ARG A 55 7.92 4.16 5.54
CA ARG A 55 7.66 3.03 4.64
C ARG A 55 6.17 2.88 4.37
N PHE A 56 5.83 2.78 3.09
CA PHE A 56 4.55 2.27 2.62
C PHE A 56 4.69 0.76 2.39
N ASP A 57 3.95 -0.03 3.16
CA ASP A 57 4.02 -1.50 3.09
C ASP A 57 2.78 -2.06 2.41
N ILE A 58 2.96 -2.79 1.31
CA ILE A 58 1.94 -3.44 0.50
C ILE A 58 2.05 -4.95 0.69
N GLY A 59 1.12 -5.52 1.45
CA GLY A 59 0.99 -6.97 1.60
C GLY A 59 0.10 -7.57 0.53
N LEU A 60 0.59 -8.59 -0.16
CA LEU A 60 -0.15 -9.36 -1.15
C LEU A 60 -0.21 -10.83 -0.70
N GLU A 61 -1.41 -11.38 -0.61
CA GLU A 61 -1.62 -12.79 -0.31
C GLU A 61 -1.75 -13.60 -1.60
N SER A 62 -0.84 -14.55 -1.82
CA SER A 62 -0.92 -15.47 -2.95
C SER A 62 -1.92 -16.58 -2.65
N GLY A 63 -3.19 -16.38 -3.00
CA GLY A 63 -4.22 -17.41 -2.83
C GLY A 63 -4.03 -18.64 -3.73
N ALA A 64 -4.69 -19.75 -3.39
CA ALA A 64 -4.66 -21.02 -4.14
C ALA A 64 -5.29 -20.94 -5.55
N HIS A 65 -5.94 -19.84 -5.89
CA HIS A 65 -6.63 -19.66 -7.15
C HIS A 65 -5.80 -18.77 -8.09
N GLY A 66 -5.36 -19.34 -9.21
CA GLY A 66 -4.44 -18.76 -10.21
C GLY A 66 -4.95 -17.56 -11.00
N LYS A 67 -5.57 -16.57 -10.34
CA LYS A 67 -5.84 -15.27 -10.95
C LYS A 67 -4.66 -14.35 -10.67
N ALA A 68 -4.00 -13.90 -11.74
CA ALA A 68 -2.93 -12.92 -11.66
C ALA A 68 -3.44 -11.65 -10.95
N LEU A 69 -2.69 -11.19 -9.96
CA LEU A 69 -2.87 -9.88 -9.35
C LEU A 69 -1.93 -8.90 -10.03
N VAL A 70 -2.50 -7.84 -10.61
CA VAL A 70 -1.72 -6.71 -11.14
C VAL A 70 -1.90 -5.53 -10.18
N LEU A 71 -0.77 -4.96 -9.76
CA LEU A 71 -0.69 -3.79 -8.91
C LEU A 71 0.16 -2.75 -9.63
N ASP A 72 -0.46 -1.66 -10.03
CA ASP A 72 0.23 -0.52 -10.63
C ASP A 72 0.35 0.61 -9.60
N LEU A 73 1.54 1.21 -9.54
CA LEU A 73 1.77 2.48 -8.86
C LEU A 73 2.07 3.53 -9.92
N ALA A 74 1.36 4.66 -9.84
CA ALA A 74 1.61 5.75 -10.76
C ALA A 74 3.03 6.30 -10.55
N PRO A 75 3.74 6.71 -11.62
CA PRO A 75 5.07 7.32 -11.50
C PRO A 75 5.08 8.52 -10.55
N GLU A 76 4.00 9.30 -10.54
CA GLU A 76 3.85 10.45 -9.66
C GLU A 76 3.75 10.05 -8.18
N THR A 77 3.01 8.99 -7.86
CA THR A 77 2.93 8.44 -6.50
C THR A 77 4.29 7.96 -6.00
N LEU A 78 5.07 7.31 -6.87
CA LEU A 78 6.44 6.90 -6.55
C LEU A 78 7.35 8.11 -6.32
N ARG A 79 7.28 9.11 -7.19
CA ARG A 79 8.06 10.36 -7.08
C ARG A 79 7.79 11.07 -5.76
N ARG A 80 6.52 11.21 -5.39
CA ARG A 80 6.09 11.83 -4.12
C ARG A 80 6.55 11.03 -2.90
N SER A 81 6.46 9.70 -2.97
CA SER A 81 6.99 8.83 -1.91
C SER A 81 8.49 9.05 -1.67
N LEU A 82 9.27 9.14 -2.74
CA LEU A 82 10.71 9.42 -2.67
C LEU A 82 11.01 10.82 -2.12
N ALA A 83 10.26 11.84 -2.55
CA ALA A 83 10.41 13.22 -2.06
C ALA A 83 10.16 13.34 -0.55
N LEU A 84 9.30 12.48 0.00
CA LEU A 84 9.04 12.38 1.45
C LEU A 84 10.07 11.53 2.20
N GLY A 85 11.12 11.04 1.52
CA GLY A 85 12.11 10.15 2.12
C GLY A 85 11.52 8.81 2.55
N ALA A 86 10.43 8.37 1.90
CA ALA A 86 9.77 7.11 2.17
C ALA A 86 10.17 6.01 1.18
N THR A 87 10.12 4.77 1.64
CA THR A 87 10.32 3.57 0.82
C THR A 87 8.99 2.88 0.55
N VAL A 88 8.86 2.21 -0.59
CA VAL A 88 7.75 1.29 -0.85
C VAL A 88 8.26 -0.14 -0.67
N ARG A 89 7.59 -0.92 0.17
CA ARG A 89 7.86 -2.34 0.38
C ARG A 89 6.69 -3.14 -0.14
N VAL A 90 6.98 -4.20 -0.89
CA VAL A 90 6.00 -5.19 -1.32
C VAL A 90 6.34 -6.51 -0.65
N THR A 91 5.37 -7.11 0.02
CA THR A 91 5.52 -8.40 0.71
C THR A 91 4.55 -9.39 0.08
N LEU A 92 5.07 -10.47 -0.50
CA LEU A 92 4.27 -11.59 -1.00
C LEU A 92 4.19 -12.66 0.07
N TYR A 93 2.99 -12.90 0.60
CA TYR A 93 2.72 -14.00 1.52
C TYR A 93 2.33 -15.24 0.73
N SER A 94 3.15 -16.28 0.82
CA SER A 94 2.77 -17.60 0.33
C SER A 94 1.68 -18.19 1.21
N ILE A 95 0.72 -18.90 0.61
CA ILE A 95 -0.03 -19.90 1.37
C ILE A 95 0.96 -20.96 1.86
N ALA A 96 0.93 -21.26 3.16
CA ALA A 96 1.63 -22.41 3.69
C ALA A 96 0.94 -23.65 3.10
N ASN A 97 1.68 -24.45 2.34
CA ASN A 97 1.20 -25.76 1.92
C ASN A 97 1.25 -26.67 3.15
N ASN A 98 0.17 -26.71 3.93
CA ASN A 98 -0.01 -27.76 4.92
C ASN A 98 -0.32 -29.03 4.11
N GLY A 99 0.72 -29.85 3.92
CA GLY A 99 0.66 -31.09 3.14
C GLY A 99 -0.34 -32.11 3.68
#